data_AF-A0A9E4FWB1-F1
#
_entry.id   AF-A0A9E4FWB1-F1
#
_cell.length_a   1.000
_cell.length_b   1.000
_cell.length_c   1.000
_cell.angle_alpha   90.00
_cell.angle_beta   90.00
_cell.angle_gamma   90.00
#
_symmetry.space_group_name_H-M   'P 1'
#
loop_
_entity.id
_entity.type
_entity.pdbx_description
1 polymer ?
#
loop_
_entity_poly.entity_id
_entity_poly.type
_entity_poly.pdbx_seq_one_letter_code
_entity_poly.pdbx_strand_id
1 'polypeptide(L)'
;MPTFTAQTRGQLEHDAPIGDVPDLSGDIRHLIPKYGLRNYWYPAISEHKIPKRRPVQVQMLGEELVFFRGKDGTPAALQDVCPHRGARLSEDWKGLISCPYHGWTFDEDGKNVMILSEGPESRVCGRTGTEAYVYPTITLKGVVFAWIGDTKPAPPEEDIPPEFYDPKA
;
A
#
# COMPACT_ATOMS: atom_id res chain seq x y z
N MET A 1 -35.71 5.90 5.40
CA MET A 1 -34.26 6.05 5.58
C MET A 1 -33.61 4.81 4.97
N PRO A 2 -32.82 4.92 3.90
CA PRO A 2 -32.22 3.74 3.29
C PRO A 2 -31.01 3.30 4.12
N THR A 3 -31.06 2.08 4.60
CA THR A 3 -29.98 1.37 5.25
C THR A 3 -28.92 1.04 4.18
N PHE A 4 -27.72 1.59 4.31
CA PHE A 4 -26.60 1.22 3.46
C PHE A 4 -25.97 -0.06 4.04
N THR A 5 -26.20 -1.18 3.38
CA THR A 5 -25.42 -2.40 3.59
C THR A 5 -24.04 -2.19 2.98
N ALA A 6 -22.99 -2.31 3.81
CA ALA A 6 -21.61 -2.32 3.35
C ALA A 6 -21.45 -3.50 2.36
N GLN A 7 -21.18 -3.20 1.09
CA GLN A 7 -20.75 -4.20 0.13
C GLN A 7 -19.31 -4.58 0.50
N THR A 8 -19.15 -5.79 1.01
CA THR A 8 -17.85 -6.46 1.09
C THR A 8 -17.21 -6.46 -0.30
N ARG A 9 -15.94 -6.06 -0.37
CA ARG A 9 -15.10 -6.08 -1.58
C ARG A 9 -15.24 -7.47 -2.21
N GLY A 10 -15.70 -7.52 -3.46
CA GLY A 10 -16.16 -8.75 -4.11
C GLY A 10 -15.19 -9.90 -3.91
N GLN A 11 -15.69 -10.98 -3.31
CA GLN A 11 -15.04 -12.28 -3.36
C GLN A 11 -14.98 -12.67 -4.83
N LEU A 12 -13.78 -12.77 -5.39
CA LEU A 12 -13.58 -13.47 -6.65
C LEU A 12 -13.91 -14.93 -6.36
N GLU A 13 -15.01 -15.43 -6.92
CA GLU A 13 -15.37 -16.84 -6.88
C GLU A 13 -14.23 -17.64 -7.55
N HIS A 14 -13.40 -18.29 -6.74
CA HIS A 14 -12.41 -19.26 -7.19
C HIS A 14 -13.06 -20.64 -7.11
N ASP A 15 -13.70 -21.06 -8.19
CA ASP A 15 -14.32 -22.40 -8.33
C ASP A 15 -13.30 -23.53 -8.57
N ALA A 16 -12.00 -23.30 -8.32
CA ALA A 16 -11.01 -24.36 -8.43
C ALA A 16 -11.01 -25.20 -7.14
N PRO A 17 -11.23 -26.53 -7.22
CA PRO A 17 -11.09 -27.40 -6.05
C PRO A 17 -9.67 -27.28 -5.51
N ILE A 18 -9.55 -26.99 -4.20
CA ILE A 18 -8.29 -27.00 -3.47
C ILE A 18 -7.65 -28.39 -3.65
N GLY A 19 -6.53 -28.45 -4.37
CA GLY A 19 -5.67 -29.64 -4.41
C GLY A 19 -5.28 -30.15 -5.81
N ASP A 20 -5.96 -29.75 -6.87
CA ASP A 20 -5.55 -30.15 -8.23
C ASP A 20 -4.50 -29.17 -8.75
N VAL A 21 -3.25 -29.64 -8.85
CA VAL A 21 -2.19 -28.87 -9.51
C VAL A 21 -2.47 -28.90 -11.02
N PRO A 22 -2.74 -27.75 -11.66
CA PRO A 22 -3.03 -27.72 -13.08
C PRO A 22 -1.80 -28.17 -13.88
N ASP A 23 -2.04 -28.75 -15.05
CA ASP A 23 -0.96 -29.06 -15.99
C ASP A 23 -0.27 -27.75 -16.43
N LEU A 24 0.99 -27.58 -16.01
CA LEU A 24 1.78 -26.39 -16.29
C LEU A 24 2.59 -26.50 -17.59
N SER A 25 2.42 -27.57 -18.38
CA SER A 25 3.25 -27.86 -19.56
C SER A 25 2.90 -27.07 -20.83
N GLY A 26 2.05 -26.04 -20.75
CA GLY A 26 1.61 -25.21 -21.88
C GLY A 26 1.50 -23.71 -21.58
N ASP A 27 0.69 -22.98 -22.36
CA ASP A 27 0.41 -21.56 -22.08
C ASP A 27 -0.50 -21.42 -20.85
N ILE A 28 0.11 -21.20 -19.69
CA ILE A 28 -0.59 -21.07 -18.41
C ILE A 28 -1.10 -19.65 -18.13
N ARG A 29 -0.93 -18.67 -19.03
CA ARG A 29 -1.28 -17.26 -18.72
C ARG A 29 -2.76 -17.06 -18.38
N HIS A 30 -3.63 -17.92 -18.89
CA HIS A 30 -5.06 -17.92 -18.57
C HIS A 30 -5.36 -18.38 -17.13
N LEU A 31 -4.44 -19.10 -16.48
CA LEU A 31 -4.54 -19.51 -15.08
C LEU A 31 -4.03 -18.44 -14.11
N ILE A 32 -3.24 -17.48 -14.60
CA ILE A 32 -2.69 -16.40 -13.77
C ILE A 32 -3.77 -15.33 -13.58
N PRO A 33 -4.06 -14.90 -12.34
CA PRO A 33 -5.02 -13.83 -12.11
C PRO A 33 -4.64 -12.57 -12.89
N LYS A 34 -5.64 -11.91 -13.51
CA LYS A 34 -5.44 -10.74 -14.40
C LYS A 34 -4.51 -9.67 -13.83
N TYR A 35 -4.62 -9.42 -12.52
CA TYR A 35 -3.84 -8.39 -11.83
C TYR A 35 -2.62 -8.94 -11.07
N GLY A 36 -2.38 -10.25 -11.04
CA GLY A 36 -1.32 -10.88 -10.25
C GLY A 36 -1.82 -11.53 -8.96
N LEU A 37 -0.88 -12.16 -8.24
CA LEU A 37 -1.18 -12.91 -7.01
C LEU A 37 -1.23 -11.96 -5.80
N ARG A 38 -2.27 -12.07 -4.98
CA ARG A 38 -2.38 -11.30 -3.73
C ARG A 38 -1.69 -12.02 -2.59
N ASN A 39 -1.36 -11.27 -1.53
CA ASN A 39 -0.72 -11.76 -0.32
C ASN A 39 0.73 -12.21 -0.56
N TYR A 40 1.49 -11.36 -1.26
CA TYR A 40 2.92 -11.52 -1.52
C TYR A 40 3.66 -10.19 -1.38
N TRP A 41 4.96 -10.25 -1.07
CA TRP A 41 5.88 -9.13 -1.21
C TRP A 41 6.29 -8.91 -2.67
N TYR A 42 6.15 -7.68 -3.16
CA TYR A 42 6.56 -7.31 -4.51
C TYR A 42 7.60 -6.18 -4.50
N PRO A 43 8.64 -6.23 -5.36
CA PRO A 43 9.52 -5.09 -5.55
C PRO A 43 8.71 -3.94 -6.17
N ALA A 44 8.54 -2.86 -5.44
CA ALA A 44 7.63 -1.78 -5.81
C ALA A 44 8.36 -0.62 -6.51
N ILE A 45 9.44 -0.14 -5.91
CA ILE A 45 10.17 1.03 -6.39
C ILE A 45 11.60 1.00 -5.83
N SER A 46 12.55 1.56 -6.56
CA SER A 46 13.89 1.77 -5.99
C SER A 46 13.86 2.90 -4.97
N GLU A 47 14.52 2.69 -3.84
CA GLU A 47 14.53 3.63 -2.72
C GLU A 47 14.97 5.06 -3.13
N HIS A 48 15.96 5.17 -4.01
CA HIS A 48 16.46 6.48 -4.47
C HIS A 48 15.44 7.28 -5.29
N LYS A 49 14.40 6.62 -5.82
CA LYS A 49 13.31 7.28 -6.53
C LYS A 49 12.26 7.88 -5.60
N ILE A 50 12.36 7.67 -4.28
CA ILE A 50 11.50 8.29 -3.26
C ILE A 50 12.25 9.47 -2.63
N PRO A 51 12.10 10.71 -3.15
CA PRO A 51 12.76 11.88 -2.60
C PRO A 51 12.12 12.32 -1.27
N LYS A 52 12.87 13.04 -0.44
CA LYS A 52 12.45 13.44 0.93
C LYS A 52 11.21 14.34 1.02
N ARG A 53 10.82 15.05 -0.04
CA ARG A 53 9.78 16.10 0.00
C ARG A 53 8.84 16.06 -1.20
N ARG A 54 8.73 14.90 -1.85
CA ARG A 54 7.88 14.74 -3.02
C ARG A 54 7.36 13.31 -3.04
N PRO A 55 6.07 13.10 -2.74
CA PRO A 55 5.45 11.80 -2.86
C PRO A 55 5.52 11.26 -4.29
N VAL A 56 5.50 9.94 -4.44
CA VAL A 56 5.61 9.26 -5.72
C VAL A 56 4.49 8.25 -5.85
N GLN A 57 3.65 8.44 -6.86
CA GLN A 57 2.60 7.51 -7.18
C GLN A 57 3.17 6.27 -7.90
N VAL A 58 2.69 5.08 -7.52
CA VAL A 58 2.99 3.80 -8.16
C VAL A 58 1.70 3.00 -8.28
N GLN A 59 1.48 2.35 -9.42
CA GLN A 59 0.37 1.42 -9.60
C GLN A 59 0.90 -0.02 -9.59
N MET A 60 0.33 -0.88 -8.74
CA MET A 60 0.72 -2.28 -8.60
C MET A 60 -0.51 -3.17 -8.50
N LEU A 61 -0.59 -4.22 -9.31
CA LEU A 61 -1.67 -5.21 -9.27
C LEU A 61 -3.09 -4.57 -9.28
N GLY A 62 -3.26 -3.47 -10.02
CA GLY A 62 -4.52 -2.73 -10.10
C GLY A 62 -4.80 -1.78 -8.93
N GLU A 63 -3.89 -1.64 -7.97
CA GLU A 63 -3.98 -0.73 -6.83
C GLU A 63 -3.10 0.51 -7.02
N GLU A 64 -3.55 1.65 -6.53
CA GLU A 64 -2.81 2.91 -6.56
C GLU A 64 -2.17 3.19 -5.20
N LEU A 65 -0.85 3.26 -5.17
CA LEU A 65 -0.04 3.52 -3.98
C LEU A 65 0.61 4.90 -4.10
N VAL A 66 0.81 5.54 -2.96
CA VAL A 66 1.70 6.70 -2.80
C VAL A 66 2.86 6.32 -1.90
N PHE A 67 4.08 6.46 -2.41
CA PHE A 67 5.31 6.36 -1.64
C PHE A 67 5.77 7.74 -1.20
N PHE A 68 6.19 7.87 0.05
CA PHE A 68 6.80 9.07 0.60
C PHE A 68 7.84 8.67 1.66
N ARG A 69 8.55 9.65 2.22
CA ARG A 69 9.45 9.39 3.35
C ARG A 69 8.76 9.82 4.63
N GLY A 70 8.64 8.92 5.59
CA GLY A 70 8.11 9.20 6.92
C GLY A 70 9.01 10.16 7.70
N LYS A 71 8.64 10.45 8.95
CA LYS A 71 9.38 11.40 9.79
C LYS A 71 10.83 11.01 10.06
N ASP A 72 11.10 9.71 10.15
CA ASP A 72 12.44 9.15 10.33
C ASP A 72 13.24 9.04 9.02
N GLY A 73 12.62 9.38 7.89
CA GLY A 73 13.23 9.28 6.56
C GLY A 73 13.13 7.89 5.93
N THR A 74 12.45 6.94 6.56
CA THR A 74 12.20 5.63 5.97
C THR A 74 11.11 5.71 4.88
N PRO A 75 11.21 4.91 3.80
CA PRO A 75 10.12 4.79 2.85
C PRO A 75 8.85 4.22 3.50
N ALA A 76 7.72 4.87 3.24
CA ALA A 76 6.39 4.41 3.61
C ALA A 76 5.46 4.42 2.39
N ALA A 77 4.43 3.57 2.42
CA ALA A 77 3.45 3.46 1.34
C ALA A 77 2.02 3.43 1.89
N LEU A 78 1.17 4.32 1.35
CA LEU A 78 -0.27 4.32 1.61
C LEU A 78 -1.02 4.12 0.31
N GLN A 79 -2.31 3.82 0.40
CA GLN A 79 -3.21 3.94 -0.73
C GLN A 79 -3.31 5.40 -1.15
N ASP A 80 -3.19 5.67 -2.45
CA ASP A 80 -3.27 7.02 -3.04
C ASP A 80 -4.73 7.52 -3.11
N VAL A 81 -5.45 7.38 -2.00
CA VAL A 81 -6.87 7.71 -1.87
C VAL A 81 -7.12 8.25 -0.46
N CYS A 82 -7.52 9.52 -0.39
CA CYS A 82 -7.90 10.15 0.86
C CYS A 82 -9.25 9.59 1.34
N PRO A 83 -9.35 9.02 2.56
CA PRO A 83 -10.58 8.43 3.10
C PRO A 83 -11.73 9.44 3.27
N HIS A 84 -11.46 10.74 3.20
CA HIS A 84 -12.51 11.76 3.25
C HIS A 84 -13.42 11.75 2.00
N ARG A 85 -12.83 11.93 0.81
CA ARG A 85 -13.59 12.10 -0.46
C ARG A 85 -12.88 11.51 -1.69
N GLY A 86 -11.90 10.64 -1.48
CA GLY A 86 -11.23 9.91 -2.56
C GLY A 86 -10.24 10.70 -3.41
N ALA A 87 -9.84 11.91 -3.00
CA ALA A 87 -8.78 12.64 -3.69
C ALA A 87 -7.41 11.98 -3.46
N ARG A 88 -6.50 12.12 -4.42
CA ARG A 88 -5.13 11.61 -4.32
C ARG A 88 -4.36 12.25 -3.16
N LEU A 89 -3.47 11.47 -2.55
CA LEU A 89 -2.53 11.90 -1.53
C LEU A 89 -1.22 12.29 -2.23
N SER A 90 -0.96 13.59 -2.38
CA SER A 90 0.08 14.07 -3.32
C SER A 90 1.00 15.15 -2.76
N GLU A 91 0.76 15.64 -1.55
CA GLU A 91 1.54 16.72 -0.95
C GLU A 91 2.39 16.19 0.22
N ASP A 92 3.69 16.51 0.25
CA ASP A 92 4.50 16.29 1.45
C ASP A 92 4.29 17.43 2.45
N TRP A 93 4.19 17.08 3.72
CA TRP A 93 4.23 18.03 4.82
C TRP A 93 5.16 17.54 5.93
N LYS A 94 6.47 17.73 5.74
CA LYS A 94 7.50 17.48 6.76
C LYS A 94 7.55 15.99 7.19
N GLY A 95 7.57 15.08 6.21
CA GLY A 95 7.57 13.64 6.48
C GLY A 95 6.19 13.07 6.79
N LEU A 96 5.14 13.81 6.44
CA LEU A 96 3.75 13.40 6.43
C LEU A 96 3.22 13.51 5.00
N ILE A 97 2.15 12.80 4.69
CA ILE A 97 1.46 12.89 3.41
C ILE A 97 0.12 13.60 3.58
N SER A 98 -0.11 14.64 2.79
CA SER A 98 -1.29 15.49 2.86
C SER A 98 -2.13 15.38 1.59
N CYS A 99 -3.45 15.42 1.79
CA CYS A 99 -4.41 15.57 0.72
C CYS A 99 -4.50 17.05 0.31
N PRO A 100 -4.31 17.42 -0.98
CA PRO A 100 -4.37 18.80 -1.44
C PRO A 100 -5.78 19.40 -1.38
N TYR A 101 -6.82 18.58 -1.19
CA TYR A 101 -8.20 19.05 -1.23
C TYR A 101 -8.59 19.77 0.08
N HIS A 102 -8.44 19.10 1.22
CA HIS A 102 -8.84 19.65 2.53
C HIS A 102 -7.76 19.48 3.60
N GLY A 103 -6.53 19.15 3.20
CA GLY A 103 -5.39 19.08 4.12
C GLY A 103 -5.43 17.93 5.13
N TRP A 104 -6.23 16.87 4.88
CA TRP A 104 -6.14 15.65 5.67
C TRP A 104 -4.75 15.07 5.54
N THR A 105 -4.05 14.93 6.65
CA THR A 105 -2.61 14.66 6.69
C THR A 105 -2.34 13.42 7.53
N PHE A 106 -1.58 12.50 6.97
CA PHE A 106 -1.35 11.16 7.49
C PHE A 106 0.13 10.94 7.79
N ASP A 107 0.40 10.17 8.83
CA ASP A 107 1.74 9.62 9.10
C ASP A 107 1.98 8.32 8.31
N GLU A 108 3.19 7.77 8.47
CA GLU A 108 3.64 6.52 7.86
C GLU A 108 2.76 5.31 8.22
N ASP A 109 2.07 5.35 9.36
CA ASP A 109 1.14 4.32 9.83
C ASP A 109 -0.29 4.55 9.33
N GLY A 110 -0.49 5.53 8.43
CA GLY A 110 -1.78 5.87 7.85
C GLY A 110 -2.73 6.60 8.80
N LYS A 111 -2.29 6.96 10.01
CA LYS A 111 -3.12 7.67 10.97
C LYS A 111 -3.32 9.11 10.52
N ASN A 112 -4.57 9.58 10.51
CA ASN A 112 -4.85 11.00 10.33
C ASN A 112 -4.40 11.78 11.58
N VAL A 113 -3.31 12.54 11.45
CA VAL A 113 -2.66 13.26 12.56
C VAL A 113 -2.94 14.76 12.53
N MET A 114 -3.41 15.29 11.41
CA MET A 114 -3.62 16.72 11.24
C MET A 114 -4.58 17.00 10.09
N ILE A 115 -5.43 18.02 10.28
CA ILE A 115 -6.11 18.69 9.17
C ILE A 115 -5.45 20.05 9.00
N LEU A 116 -4.79 20.34 7.88
CA LEU A 116 -3.98 21.57 7.74
C LEU A 116 -4.76 22.87 8.06
N SER A 117 -6.07 22.90 7.80
CA SER A 117 -6.94 24.05 8.12
C SER A 117 -7.41 24.14 9.57
N GLU A 118 -7.38 23.04 10.33
CA GLU A 118 -7.87 22.98 11.71
C GLU A 118 -6.75 22.72 12.74
N GLY A 119 -5.59 22.27 12.28
CA GLY A 119 -4.48 21.84 13.12
C GLY A 119 -4.59 20.39 13.61
N PRO A 120 -3.63 19.95 14.43
CA PRO A 120 -3.60 18.59 14.98
C PRO A 120 -4.72 18.33 16.01
N GLU A 121 -5.28 19.38 16.62
CA GLU A 121 -6.37 19.30 17.60
C GLU A 121 -7.77 19.11 16.96
N SER A 122 -7.83 18.92 15.63
CA SER A 122 -9.10 18.61 14.97
C SER A 122 -9.73 17.38 15.61
N ARG A 123 -11.05 17.45 15.80
CA ARG A 123 -11.83 16.35 16.37
C ARG A 123 -11.81 15.10 15.49
N VAL A 124 -11.40 15.22 14.23
CA VAL A 124 -11.33 14.13 13.25
C VAL A 124 -10.01 13.35 13.36
N CYS A 125 -8.93 13.98 13.79
CA CYS A 125 -7.61 13.34 13.93
C CYS A 125 -7.69 12.13 14.88
N GLY A 126 -7.08 11.01 14.47
CA GLY A 126 -7.03 9.78 15.25
C GLY A 126 -8.35 9.05 15.46
N ARG A 127 -9.44 9.43 14.77
CA ARG A 127 -10.70 8.69 14.82
C ARG A 127 -10.67 7.47 13.91
N THR A 128 -11.26 6.38 14.38
CA THR A 128 -11.52 5.19 13.57
C THR A 128 -12.33 5.52 12.32
N GLY A 129 -11.90 4.99 11.18
CA GLY A 129 -12.47 5.23 9.85
C GLY A 129 -11.91 6.47 9.16
N THR A 130 -10.94 7.16 9.76
CA THR A 130 -10.26 8.31 9.16
C THR A 130 -8.86 7.99 8.66
N GLU A 131 -8.39 6.77 8.90
CA GLU A 131 -7.07 6.28 8.51
C GLU A 131 -6.98 6.04 7.00
N ALA A 132 -5.81 6.32 6.44
CA ALA A 132 -5.44 5.87 5.12
C ALA A 132 -4.98 4.41 5.18
N TYR A 133 -5.26 3.63 4.14
CA TYR A 133 -4.83 2.24 4.08
C TYR A 133 -3.31 2.17 3.89
N VAL A 134 -2.63 1.37 4.71
CA VAL A 134 -1.17 1.20 4.69
C VAL A 134 -0.80 -0.03 3.89
N TYR A 135 0.19 0.09 3.01
CA TYR A 135 0.88 -1.06 2.43
C TYR A 135 2.17 -1.28 3.23
N PRO A 136 2.32 -2.40 3.96
CA PRO A 136 3.56 -2.72 4.65
C PRO A 136 4.75 -2.69 3.68
N THR A 137 5.83 -2.04 4.08
CA THR A 137 7.04 -1.90 3.27
C THR A 137 8.28 -2.37 3.99
N ILE A 138 9.23 -2.92 3.23
CA ILE A 138 10.60 -3.18 3.67
C ILE A 138 11.57 -2.71 2.60
N THR A 139 12.79 -2.34 2.99
CA THR A 139 13.83 -1.93 2.04
C THR A 139 15.01 -2.88 2.13
N LEU A 140 15.36 -3.50 1.00
CA LEU A 140 16.51 -4.40 0.87
C LEU A 140 17.32 -3.97 -0.35
N LYS A 141 18.63 -3.74 -0.15
CA LYS A 141 19.57 -3.37 -1.23
C LYS A 141 19.09 -2.23 -2.15
N GLY A 142 18.46 -1.21 -1.57
CA GLY A 142 17.96 -0.04 -2.30
C GLY A 142 16.68 -0.31 -3.13
N VAL A 143 16.00 -1.43 -2.89
CA VAL A 143 14.68 -1.75 -3.43
C VAL A 143 13.68 -1.74 -2.29
N VAL A 144 12.60 -0.97 -2.44
CA VAL A 144 11.47 -1.00 -1.53
C VAL A 144 10.50 -2.07 -2.03
N PHE A 145 10.26 -3.07 -1.19
CA PHE A 145 9.23 -4.06 -1.40
C PHE A 145 7.97 -3.64 -0.66
N ALA A 146 6.81 -3.90 -1.25
CA ALA A 146 5.51 -3.65 -0.66
C ALA A 146 4.69 -4.94 -0.60
N TRP A 147 4.02 -5.17 0.52
CA TRP A 147 3.06 -6.26 0.66
C TRP A 147 1.74 -5.88 -0.02
N ILE A 148 1.36 -6.62 -1.07
CA ILE A 148 0.09 -6.39 -1.78
C ILE A 148 -0.89 -7.49 -1.41
N GLY A 149 -1.68 -7.26 -0.36
CA GLY A 149 -2.52 -8.29 0.23
C GLY A 149 -3.52 -7.72 1.23
N ASP A 150 -4.41 -8.57 1.72
CA ASP A 150 -5.42 -8.27 2.73
C ASP A 150 -5.20 -9.04 4.04
N THR A 151 -4.23 -9.96 4.07
CA THR A 151 -3.79 -10.67 5.27
C THR A 151 -2.59 -9.99 5.92
N LYS A 152 -2.24 -10.46 7.12
CA LYS A 152 -0.96 -10.12 7.75
C LYS A 152 0.19 -10.54 6.83
N PRO A 153 1.19 -9.68 6.58
CA PRO A 153 2.34 -10.04 5.76
C PRO A 153 3.03 -11.31 6.24
N ALA A 154 3.36 -12.18 5.28
CA ALA A 154 4.28 -13.29 5.50
C ALA A 154 5.69 -12.76 5.83
N PRO A 155 6.54 -13.56 6.48
CA PRO A 155 7.97 -13.28 6.54
C PRO A 155 8.53 -12.96 5.14
N PRO A 156 9.25 -11.84 4.95
CA PRO A 156 9.81 -11.45 3.66
C PRO A 156 10.69 -12.51 2.99
N GLU A 157 11.30 -13.40 3.76
CA GLU A 157 12.17 -14.48 3.28
C GLU A 157 11.41 -15.57 2.51
N GLU A 158 10.07 -15.63 2.63
CA GLU A 158 9.25 -16.57 1.86
C GLU A 158 9.08 -16.11 0.39
N ASP A 159 9.12 -14.81 0.14
CA ASP A 159 8.81 -14.20 -1.17
C ASP A 159 10.02 -13.52 -1.83
N ILE A 160 11.03 -13.16 -1.03
CA ILE A 160 12.21 -12.44 -1.50
C ILE A 160 13.39 -13.42 -1.56
N PRO A 161 14.07 -13.55 -2.72
CA PRO A 161 15.19 -14.47 -2.87
C PRO A 161 16.31 -14.23 -1.83
N PRO A 162 16.94 -15.30 -1.31
CA PRO A 162 17.96 -15.20 -0.27
C PRO A 162 19.15 -14.30 -0.64
N GLU A 163 19.44 -14.12 -1.93
CA GLU A 163 20.49 -13.25 -2.46
C GLU A 163 20.29 -11.76 -2.08
N PHE A 164 19.06 -11.33 -1.78
CA PHE A 164 18.79 -9.98 -1.28
C PHE A 164 19.25 -9.76 0.17
N TYR A 165 19.48 -10.84 0.92
CA TYR A 165 19.93 -10.79 2.31
C TYR A 165 21.42 -11.10 2.47
N ASP A 166 22.08 -11.62 1.42
CA ASP A 166 23.52 -11.85 1.44
C ASP A 166 24.27 -10.50 1.49
N PRO A 167 25.06 -10.21 2.54
CA PRO A 167 25.83 -8.98 2.64
C PRO A 167 26.92 -8.84 1.57
N LYS A 168 27.26 -9.91 0.84
CA LYS A 168 28.30 -9.93 -0.20
C LYS A 168 27.77 -9.77 -1.62
N ALA A 169 26.46 -9.89 -1.82
CA ALA A 169 25.83 -9.78 -3.14
C ALA A 169 25.48 -8.34 -3.52
#